data_AF-A0A1H3M9Q2-F1
#
_entry.id   AF-A0A1H3M9Q2-F1
#
_cell.length_a   1.000
_cell.length_b   1.000
_cell.length_c   1.000
_cell.angle_alpha   90.00
_cell.angle_beta   90.00
_cell.angle_gamma   90.00
#
_symmetry.space_group_name_H-M   'P 1'
#
loop_
_entity.id
_entity.type
_entity.pdbx_description
1 polymer ?
#
loop_
_entity_poly.entity_id
_entity_poly.type
_entity_poly.pdbx_seq_one_letter_code
_entity_poly.pdbx_strand_id
1 'polypeptide(L)'
;MADMSDMTWTKKRLAEVLGEDRGLDDYTASAVAMFGPDDLDEMLKMEREAALQAFSQAARASRDARGPGAAEGGSRPTFVAKDLERGLSAARAALEMVPAGTRSEKANALLADCHCPEPGARG
;
A
#
# COMPACT_ATOMS: atom_id res chain seq x y z
N MET A 1 -19.10 -1.07 14.21
CA MET A 1 -18.42 -2.39 14.27
C MET A 1 -18.01 -2.70 12.85
N ALA A 2 -16.78 -2.40 12.46
CA ALA A 2 -16.29 -2.70 11.12
C ALA A 2 -16.12 -4.22 11.04
N ASP A 3 -16.93 -4.83 10.17
CA ASP A 3 -17.02 -6.27 10.01
C ASP A 3 -15.71 -6.79 9.40
N MET A 4 -14.99 -7.64 10.14
CA MET A 4 -13.74 -8.28 9.69
C MET A 4 -13.94 -9.17 8.44
N SER A 5 -15.15 -9.29 7.88
CA SER A 5 -15.47 -10.26 6.82
C SER A 5 -15.48 -9.69 5.39
N ASP A 6 -15.31 -8.39 5.16
CA ASP A 6 -15.27 -7.84 3.78
C ASP A 6 -13.87 -7.31 3.36
N MET A 7 -12.83 -8.07 3.70
CA MET A 7 -11.50 -7.86 3.09
C MET A 7 -11.47 -8.28 1.61
N THR A 8 -12.58 -8.80 1.07
CA THR A 8 -12.71 -9.23 -0.32
C THR A 8 -12.46 -8.08 -1.29
N TRP A 9 -13.04 -6.90 -1.03
CA TRP A 9 -12.80 -5.72 -1.85
C TRP A 9 -11.32 -5.30 -1.79
N THR A 10 -10.76 -5.21 -0.59
CA THR A 10 -9.37 -4.81 -0.35
C THR A 10 -8.38 -5.77 -1.02
N LYS A 11 -8.56 -7.08 -0.85
CA LYS A 11 -7.75 -8.13 -1.48
C LYS A 11 -7.81 -8.03 -3.00
N LYS A 12 -9.01 -7.88 -3.58
CA LYS A 12 -9.19 -7.74 -5.04
C LYS A 12 -8.52 -6.48 -5.56
N ARG A 13 -8.72 -5.35 -4.89
CA ARG A 13 -8.16 -4.07 -5.31
C ARG A 13 -6.64 -4.06 -5.23
N LEU A 14 -6.07 -4.62 -4.16
CA LEU A 14 -4.63 -4.77 -4.01
C LEU A 14 -4.05 -5.74 -5.04
N ALA A 15 -4.71 -6.85 -5.30
CA ALA A 15 -4.34 -7.78 -6.37
C ALA A 15 -4.28 -7.06 -7.73
N GLU A 16 -5.27 -6.22 -8.06
CA GLU A 16 -5.26 -5.40 -9.27
C GLU A 16 -4.08 -4.40 -9.29
N VAL A 17 -3.90 -3.64 -8.20
CA VAL A 17 -2.85 -2.61 -8.08
C VAL A 17 -1.44 -3.25 -8.17
N LEU A 18 -1.25 -4.40 -7.52
CA LEU A 18 0.01 -5.13 -7.51
C LEU A 18 0.22 -6.00 -8.76
N GLY A 19 -0.84 -6.27 -9.52
CA GLY A 19 -0.81 -7.19 -10.66
C GLY A 19 -0.62 -8.65 -10.23
N GLU A 20 -1.17 -9.03 -9.07
CA GLU A 20 -1.11 -10.39 -8.54
C GLU A 20 -2.45 -11.10 -8.73
N ASP A 21 -2.58 -11.83 -9.84
CA ASP A 21 -3.79 -12.57 -10.20
C ASP A 21 -4.12 -13.70 -9.18
N ARG A 22 -3.10 -14.18 -8.45
CA ARG A 22 -3.21 -15.23 -7.43
C ARG A 22 -3.88 -14.78 -6.12
N GLY A 23 -4.13 -13.48 -5.97
CA GLY A 23 -4.70 -12.90 -4.76
C GLY A 23 -3.69 -12.75 -3.62
N LEU A 24 -4.14 -12.12 -2.53
CA LEU A 24 -3.39 -11.92 -1.29
C LEU A 24 -4.08 -12.66 -0.15
N ASP A 25 -3.29 -13.24 0.75
CA ASP A 25 -3.81 -13.81 2.00
C ASP A 25 -4.28 -12.69 2.95
N ASP A 26 -5.29 -12.97 3.77
CA ASP A 26 -5.88 -12.04 4.74
C ASP A 26 -4.84 -11.45 5.70
N TYR A 27 -3.87 -12.25 6.16
CA TYR A 27 -2.79 -11.75 7.01
C TYR A 27 -1.96 -10.67 6.29
N THR A 28 -1.70 -10.87 4.99
CA THR A 28 -0.94 -9.93 4.18
C THR A 28 -1.77 -8.68 3.88
N ALA A 29 -3.05 -8.84 3.52
CA ALA A 29 -3.95 -7.72 3.27
C ALA A 29 -4.29 -6.90 4.52
N SER A 30 -4.20 -7.48 5.72
CA SER A 30 -4.51 -6.77 6.97
C SER A 30 -3.57 -5.59 7.24
N ALA A 31 -2.31 -5.68 6.79
CA ALA A 31 -1.33 -4.60 6.90
C ALA A 31 -1.78 -3.32 6.17
N VAL A 32 -2.60 -3.45 5.13
CA VAL A 32 -3.07 -2.38 4.24
C VAL A 32 -4.57 -2.15 4.35
N ALA A 33 -5.22 -2.68 5.40
CA ALA A 33 -6.65 -2.54 5.63
C ALA A 33 -7.11 -1.08 5.79
N MET A 34 -6.19 -0.16 6.09
CA MET A 34 -6.42 1.30 6.14
C MET A 34 -6.64 1.94 4.76
N PHE A 35 -6.37 1.23 3.66
CA PHE A 35 -6.69 1.66 2.30
C PHE A 35 -7.98 0.97 1.83
N GLY A 36 -9.05 1.13 2.62
CA GLY A 36 -10.38 0.65 2.27
C GLY A 36 -11.03 1.45 1.13
N PRO A 37 -12.21 1.00 0.67
CA PRO A 37 -12.95 1.70 -0.38
C PRO A 37 -13.35 3.11 0.03
N ASP A 38 -13.88 3.28 1.24
CA ASP A 38 -14.20 4.60 1.81
C ASP A 38 -12.96 5.48 1.90
N ASP A 39 -11.83 4.95 2.42
CA ASP A 39 -10.61 5.72 2.57
C ASP A 39 -10.08 6.24 1.23
N LEU A 40 -10.19 5.42 0.17
CA LEU A 40 -9.77 5.77 -1.18
C LEU A 40 -10.78 6.66 -1.92
N ASP A 41 -12.05 6.64 -1.54
CA ASP A 41 -13.08 7.52 -2.10
C ASP A 41 -12.98 8.94 -1.52
N GLU A 42 -12.67 9.03 -0.22
CA GLU A 42 -12.46 10.31 0.48
C GLU A 42 -11.16 11.05 0.07
N MET A 43 -10.24 10.38 -0.63
CA MET A 43 -9.03 10.99 -1.17
C MET A 43 -9.26 11.68 -2.51
N LEU A 44 -8.55 12.78 -2.78
CA LEU A 44 -8.58 13.38 -4.11
C LEU A 44 -8.02 12.40 -5.14
N LYS A 45 -8.60 12.41 -6.35
CA LYS A 45 -8.20 11.51 -7.44
C LYS A 45 -6.68 11.49 -7.66
N MET A 46 -6.06 12.67 -7.72
CA MET A 46 -4.60 12.82 -7.92
C MET A 46 -3.78 12.22 -6.78
N GLU A 47 -4.23 12.37 -5.54
CA GLU A 47 -3.56 11.83 -4.35
C GLU A 47 -3.65 10.31 -4.33
N ARG A 48 -4.85 9.79 -4.60
CA ARG A 48 -5.11 8.36 -4.71
C ARG A 48 -4.25 7.73 -5.79
N GLU A 49 -4.20 8.33 -6.98
CA GLU A 49 -3.39 7.82 -8.09
C GLU A 49 -1.90 7.83 -7.72
N ALA A 50 -1.40 8.92 -7.14
CA ALA A 50 -0.01 9.02 -6.71
C ALA A 50 0.34 8.01 -5.60
N ALA A 51 -0.52 7.88 -4.58
CA ALA A 51 -0.34 6.96 -3.46
C ALA A 51 -0.36 5.50 -3.93
N LEU A 52 -1.35 5.10 -4.73
CA LEU A 52 -1.46 3.73 -5.27
C LEU A 52 -0.32 3.40 -6.24
N GLN A 53 0.11 4.37 -7.04
CA GLN A 53 1.24 4.19 -7.95
C GLN A 53 2.53 3.98 -7.16
N ALA A 54 2.84 4.82 -6.18
CA ALA A 54 4.01 4.69 -5.33
C ALA A 54 3.99 3.40 -4.50
N PHE A 55 2.81 3.04 -3.97
CA PHE A 55 2.57 1.79 -3.27
C PHE A 55 2.95 0.58 -4.13
N SER A 56 2.39 0.50 -5.33
CA SER A 56 2.60 -0.65 -6.21
C SER A 56 4.08 -0.79 -6.62
N GLN A 57 4.75 0.32 -6.90
CA GLN A 57 6.16 0.31 -7.29
C GLN A 57 7.06 -0.17 -6.15
N ALA A 58 6.87 0.36 -4.95
CA ALA A 58 7.71 0.00 -3.81
C ALA A 58 7.45 -1.43 -3.33
N ALA A 59 6.20 -1.90 -3.33
CA ALA A 59 5.86 -3.27 -3.00
C ALA A 59 6.48 -4.25 -4.02
N ARG A 60 6.36 -3.96 -5.32
CA ARG A 60 6.98 -4.77 -6.38
C ARG A 60 8.50 -4.77 -6.26
N ALA A 61 9.13 -3.61 -6.06
CA ALA A 61 10.57 -3.51 -5.87
C ALA A 61 11.06 -4.31 -4.65
N SER A 62 10.32 -4.27 -3.54
CA SER A 62 10.62 -5.09 -2.35
C SER A 62 10.52 -6.58 -2.65
N ARG A 63 9.46 -7.01 -3.32
CA ARG A 63 9.25 -8.40 -3.75
C ARG A 63 10.35 -8.89 -4.69
N ASP A 64 10.67 -8.08 -5.70
CA ASP A 64 11.68 -8.41 -6.71
C ASP A 64 13.10 -8.38 -6.12
N ALA A 65 13.35 -7.62 -5.05
CA ALA A 65 14.60 -7.69 -4.29
C ALA A 65 14.76 -9.01 -3.50
N ARG A 66 13.66 -9.71 -3.18
CA ARG A 66 13.68 -11.02 -2.49
C ARG A 66 13.96 -12.20 -3.41
N GLY A 67 13.96 -11.99 -4.72
CA GLY A 67 14.35 -13.03 -5.67
C GLY A 67 14.19 -12.58 -7.12
N PRO A 68 15.07 -13.05 -8.02
CA PRO A 68 15.04 -12.66 -9.44
C PRO A 68 13.69 -13.07 -10.04
N GLY A 69 12.80 -12.10 -10.23
CA GLY A 69 11.44 -12.36 -10.70
C GLY A 69 11.41 -12.76 -12.16
N ALA A 70 10.86 -13.93 -12.49
CA ALA A 70 10.41 -14.42 -13.82
C ALA A 70 11.38 -14.36 -15.03
N ALA A 71 12.47 -13.61 -14.98
CA ALA A 71 13.41 -13.45 -16.10
C ALA A 71 14.18 -14.76 -16.39
N GLU A 72 14.22 -15.69 -15.43
CA GLU A 72 14.92 -16.98 -15.56
C GLU A 72 13.99 -18.20 -15.45
N GLY A 73 12.69 -18.05 -15.78
CA GLY A 73 11.72 -19.15 -15.73
C GLY A 73 11.32 -19.60 -14.31
N GLY A 74 11.80 -18.92 -13.27
CA GLY A 74 11.36 -19.11 -11.89
C GLY A 74 10.03 -18.43 -11.57
N SER A 75 9.22 -19.04 -10.69
CA SER A 75 8.02 -18.39 -10.17
C SER A 75 8.36 -17.12 -9.38
N ARG A 76 7.72 -16.00 -9.72
CA ARG A 76 7.81 -14.76 -8.92
C ARG A 76 7.42 -15.04 -7.47
N PRO A 77 8.18 -14.56 -6.48
CA PRO A 77 7.83 -14.72 -5.08
C PRO A 77 6.49 -14.05 -4.78
N THR A 78 5.68 -14.64 -3.91
CA THR A 78 4.43 -14.02 -3.46
C THR A 78 4.71 -12.77 -2.64
N PHE A 79 3.82 -11.78 -2.67
CA PHE A 79 3.87 -10.65 -1.75
C PHE A 79 3.74 -11.13 -0.31
N VAL A 80 4.50 -10.51 0.59
CA VAL A 80 4.40 -10.69 2.04
C VAL A 80 4.09 -9.36 2.72
N ALA A 81 3.68 -9.38 3.99
CA ALA A 81 3.37 -8.19 4.77
C ALA A 81 4.45 -7.09 4.65
N LYS A 82 5.74 -7.46 4.74
CA LYS A 82 6.86 -6.52 4.59
C LYS A 82 6.91 -5.76 3.26
N ASP A 83 6.49 -6.40 2.16
CA ASP A 83 6.45 -5.71 0.87
C ASP A 83 5.33 -4.67 0.85
N LEU A 84 4.21 -4.97 1.49
CA LEU A 84 3.08 -4.06 1.60
C LEU A 84 3.37 -2.92 2.57
N GLU A 85 4.07 -3.18 3.69
CA GLU A 85 4.61 -2.14 4.58
C GLU A 85 5.54 -1.17 3.83
N ARG A 86 6.38 -1.70 2.93
CA ARG A 86 7.23 -0.88 2.05
C ARG A 86 6.38 -0.06 1.07
N GLY A 87 5.34 -0.67 0.51
CA GLY A 87 4.33 0.02 -0.30
C GLY A 87 3.67 1.18 0.45
N LEU A 88 3.20 0.94 1.68
CA LEU A 88 2.55 1.96 2.53
C LEU A 88 3.48 3.14 2.80
N SER A 89 4.74 2.86 3.11
CA SER A 89 5.75 3.90 3.33
C SER A 89 5.95 4.77 2.09
N ALA A 90 5.92 4.18 0.89
CA ALA A 90 6.05 4.92 -0.36
C ALA A 90 4.76 5.69 -0.72
N ALA A 91 3.59 5.11 -0.47
CA ALA A 91 2.30 5.76 -0.64
C ALA A 91 2.23 7.03 0.23
N ARG A 92 2.68 6.92 1.49
CA ARG A 92 2.80 8.04 2.41
C ARG A 92 3.73 9.12 1.87
N ALA A 93 4.95 8.74 1.46
CA ALA A 93 5.89 9.68 0.89
C ALA A 93 5.32 10.42 -0.33
N ALA A 94 4.52 9.74 -1.16
CA ALA A 94 3.82 10.36 -2.28
C ALA A 94 2.76 11.38 -1.83
N LEU A 95 2.02 11.11 -0.75
CA LEU A 95 1.09 12.07 -0.14
C LEU A 95 1.81 13.26 0.50
N GLU A 96 2.98 13.04 1.09
CA GLU A 96 3.81 14.11 1.65
C GLU A 96 4.34 15.07 0.58
N MET A 97 4.56 14.58 -0.65
CA MET A 97 4.91 15.41 -1.80
C MET A 97 3.77 16.31 -2.30
N VAL A 98 2.51 16.00 -1.95
CA VAL A 98 1.38 16.90 -2.21
C VAL A 98 1.46 18.08 -1.24
N PRO A 99 1.28 19.34 -1.67
CA PRO A 99 1.28 20.49 -0.75
C PRO A 99 0.18 20.38 0.30
N ALA A 100 0.48 20.65 1.58
CA ALA A 100 -0.47 20.51 2.69
C ALA A 100 -1.79 21.28 2.51
N GLY A 101 -1.76 22.43 1.83
CA GLY A 101 -2.96 23.22 1.51
C GLY A 101 -3.81 22.71 0.34
N THR A 102 -3.37 21.64 -0.32
CA THR A 102 -4.07 20.99 -1.44
C THR A 102 -4.45 19.54 -1.15
N ARG A 103 -4.11 19.04 0.05
CA ARG A 103 -4.38 17.66 0.44
C ARG A 103 -5.82 17.48 0.92
N SER A 104 -6.40 16.31 0.67
CA SER A 104 -7.67 15.93 1.31
C SER A 104 -7.52 15.82 2.83
N GLU A 105 -8.63 16.00 3.56
CA GLU A 105 -8.69 15.70 4.99
C GLU A 105 -8.29 14.25 5.26
N LYS A 106 -8.65 13.33 4.36
CA LYS A 106 -8.26 11.93 4.46
C LYS A 106 -6.76 11.70 4.29
N ALA A 107 -6.13 12.34 3.31
CA ALA A 107 -4.66 12.27 3.17
C ALA A 107 -3.96 12.83 4.41
N ASN A 108 -4.47 13.90 5.00
CA ASN A 108 -3.94 14.43 6.27
C ASN A 108 -4.16 13.46 7.45
N ALA A 109 -5.33 12.81 7.53
CA ALA A 109 -5.61 11.79 8.55
C ALA A 109 -4.68 10.58 8.41
N LEU A 110 -4.46 10.07 7.20
CA LEU A 110 -3.53 8.97 6.92
C LEU A 110 -2.07 9.34 7.28
N LEU A 111 -1.69 10.61 7.12
CA LEU A 111 -0.38 11.11 7.54
C LEU A 111 -0.27 11.26 9.06
N ALA A 112 -1.36 11.63 9.74
CA ALA A 112 -1.40 11.89 11.18
C ALA A 112 -1.58 10.61 12.04
N ASP A 113 -2.33 9.62 11.55
CA ASP A 113 -2.63 8.36 12.25
C ASP A 113 -1.45 7.37 12.29
N CYS A 114 -0.34 7.72 11.64
CA CYS A 114 0.79 6.80 11.51
C CYS A 114 1.53 6.64 12.85
N HIS A 115 1.23 5.55 13.55
CA HIS A 115 2.08 4.87 14.53
C HIS A 115 3.33 4.26 13.87
N CYS A 116 4.02 5.06 13.06
CA CYS A 116 5.13 4.63 12.21
C CYS A 116 6.42 5.13 12.86
N PRO A 117 7.37 4.25 13.23
CA PRO A 117 8.65 4.68 13.76
C PRO A 117 9.30 5.60 12.73
N GLU A 118 9.66 6.81 13.14
CA GLU A 118 10.29 7.80 12.30
C GLU A 118 11.45 7.17 11.49
N PRO A 119 11.63 7.52 10.21
CA PRO A 119 12.85 7.21 9.48
C PRO A 119 14.00 8.06 10.04
N GLY A 120 14.42 7.78 11.28
CA GLY A 120 15.34 8.64 12.02
C GLY A 120 15.72 8.18 13.42
N ALA A 121 15.05 7.21 14.04
CA ALA A 121 15.46 6.68 15.34
C ALA A 121 16.57 5.61 15.21
N ARG A 122 17.70 5.99 14.61
CA ARG A 122 18.99 5.34 14.89
C ARG A 122 19.61 6.10 16.05
N GLY A 123 19.50 5.53 17.25
CA GLY A 123 20.47 5.77 18.32
C GLY A 123 21.83 5.18 17.96
#